data_AF-A0A350CTJ1-F1
#
_entry.id   AF-A0A350CTJ1-F1
#
_cell.length_a   1.000
_cell.length_b   1.000
_cell.length_c   1.000
_cell.angle_alpha   90.00
_cell.angle_beta   90.00
_cell.angle_gamma   90.00
#
_symmetry.space_group_name_H-M   'P 1'
#
loop_
_entity.id
_entity.type
_entity.pdbx_description
1 polymer ?
#
loop_
_entity_poly.entity_id
_entity_poly.type
_entity_poly.pdbx_seq_one_letter_code
_entity_poly.pdbx_strand_id
1 'polypeptide(L)'
;KVIMRWLAPRGGALDFREHAIPHPGKPYPVAVALGADPATILGAVTPVPDALSEYQFAGLLRGQRTTLTKAIGSELRVPASAEI
;
A
#
# COMPACT_ATOMS: atom_id res chain seq x y z
N LYS A 1 1.66 14.87 -12.71
CA LYS A 1 2.88 14.40 -11.99
C LYS A 1 2.76 14.82 -10.53
N VAL A 2 3.18 13.98 -9.59
CA VAL A 2 3.09 14.23 -8.14
C VAL A 2 4.43 13.93 -7.45
N ILE A 3 4.62 14.45 -6.25
CA ILE A 3 5.80 14.15 -5.41
C ILE A 3 5.39 13.09 -4.39
N MET A 4 6.12 11.98 -4.35
CA MET A 4 5.98 10.98 -3.30
C MET A 4 6.88 11.35 -2.12
N ARG A 5 6.29 11.91 -1.05
CA ARG A 5 7.04 12.39 0.13
C ARG A 5 6.98 11.41 1.29
N TRP A 6 7.71 10.31 1.19
CA TRP A 6 7.95 9.42 2.33
C TRP A 6 9.14 9.91 3.16
N LEU A 7 8.99 9.92 4.49
CA LEU A 7 10.14 10.09 5.38
C LEU A 7 11.01 8.82 5.30
N ALA A 8 12.32 8.97 5.48
CA ALA A 8 13.30 7.88 5.31
C ALA A 8 12.96 6.55 6.00
N PRO A 9 12.39 6.49 7.22
CA PRO A 9 12.09 5.22 7.88
C PRO A 9 10.74 4.59 7.49
N ARG A 10 9.97 5.16 6.55
CA ARG A 10 8.66 4.61 6.16
C ARG A 10 8.83 3.44 5.19
N GLY A 11 7.94 2.45 5.28
CA GLY A 11 7.96 1.23 4.44
C GLY A 11 8.18 1.53 2.96
N GLY A 12 7.34 2.38 2.35
CA GLY A 12 7.50 2.73 0.93
C GLY A 12 8.86 3.36 0.54
N ALA A 13 9.52 4.09 1.45
CA ALA A 13 10.87 4.62 1.21
C ALA A 13 11.93 3.50 1.24
N LEU A 14 11.78 2.54 2.15
CA LEU A 14 12.65 1.38 2.25
C LEU A 14 12.47 0.47 1.03
N ASP A 15 11.23 0.17 0.65
CA ASP A 15 10.92 -0.68 -0.50
C ASP A 15 11.44 -0.07 -1.81
N PHE A 16 11.29 1.25 -1.98
CA PHE A 16 11.84 1.96 -3.14
C PHE A 16 13.37 1.83 -3.19
N ARG A 17 14.05 2.01 -2.06
CA ARG A 17 15.51 1.87 -1.96
C ARG A 17 15.94 0.43 -2.28
N GLU A 18 15.26 -0.56 -1.73
CA GLU A 18 15.54 -1.98 -1.96
C GLU A 18 15.29 -2.40 -3.41
N HIS A 19 14.31 -1.80 -4.09
CA HIS A 19 14.12 -1.99 -5.52
C HIS A 19 15.23 -1.34 -6.35
N ALA A 20 15.61 -0.10 -6.03
CA ALA A 20 16.52 0.71 -6.84
C ALA A 20 17.95 0.16 -6.88
N ILE A 21 18.43 -0.47 -5.81
CA ILE A 21 19.79 -1.04 -5.73
C ILE A 21 20.03 -2.14 -6.79
N PRO A 22 19.21 -3.22 -6.87
CA PRO A 22 19.36 -4.27 -7.88
C PRO A 22 18.80 -3.88 -9.26
N HIS A 23 17.97 -2.85 -9.36
CA HIS A 23 17.30 -2.46 -10.60
C HIS A 23 17.57 -0.99 -11.00
N PRO A 24 18.84 -0.60 -11.21
CA PRO A 24 19.18 0.78 -11.52
C PRO A 24 18.45 1.26 -12.79
N GLY A 25 17.81 2.42 -12.70
CA GLY A 25 17.07 3.05 -13.80
C GLY A 25 15.73 2.39 -14.15
N LYS A 26 15.34 1.28 -13.51
CA LYS A 26 14.01 0.69 -13.71
C LYS A 26 12.97 1.43 -12.86
N PRO A 27 11.78 1.73 -13.40
CA PRO A 27 10.69 2.31 -12.63
C PRO A 27 10.23 1.37 -11.50
N TYR A 28 10.10 1.91 -10.29
CA TYR A 28 9.48 1.22 -9.17
C TYR A 28 7.94 1.36 -9.25
N PRO A 29 7.17 0.25 -9.30
CA PRO A 29 5.72 0.32 -9.38
C PRO A 29 5.11 0.83 -8.07
N VAL A 30 4.21 1.82 -8.17
CA VAL A 30 3.47 2.38 -7.03
C VAL A 30 2.02 2.59 -7.43
N ALA A 31 1.09 2.32 -6.50
CA ALA A 31 -0.32 2.64 -6.64
C ALA A 31 -0.78 3.42 -5.40
N VAL A 32 -1.72 4.35 -5.59
CA VAL A 32 -2.31 5.16 -4.51
C VAL A 32 -3.82 5.00 -4.65
N ALA A 33 -4.48 4.52 -3.59
CA ALA A 33 -5.93 4.43 -3.52
C ALA A 33 -6.48 5.61 -2.72
N LEU A 34 -7.47 6.30 -3.29
CA LEU A 34 -8.19 7.39 -2.61
C LEU A 34 -9.64 6.97 -2.34
N GLY A 35 -10.18 7.31 -1.18
CA GLY A 35 -11.55 6.93 -0.81
C GLY A 35 -11.72 5.42 -0.52
N ALA A 36 -10.70 4.76 0.04
CA ALA A 36 -10.84 3.38 0.50
C ALA A 36 -11.82 3.26 1.68
N ASP A 37 -12.29 2.05 1.98
CA ASP A 37 -13.20 1.86 3.10
C ASP A 37 -12.54 2.24 4.45
N PRO A 38 -13.32 2.66 5.46
CA PRO A 38 -12.78 3.21 6.71
C PRO A 38 -11.81 2.27 7.44
N ALA A 39 -12.05 0.97 7.44
CA ALA A 39 -11.18 0.02 8.13
C ALA A 39 -9.81 -0.09 7.44
N THR A 40 -9.75 0.02 6.10
CA THR A 40 -8.49 0.07 5.36
C THR A 40 -7.70 1.34 5.67
N ILE A 41 -8.38 2.50 5.72
CA ILE A 41 -7.73 3.78 6.07
C ILE A 41 -7.16 3.72 7.50
N LEU A 42 -7.94 3.22 8.45
CA LEU A 42 -7.48 3.04 9.83
C LEU A 42 -6.33 2.04 9.93
N GLY A 43 -6.39 0.95 9.17
CA GLY A 43 -5.32 -0.05 9.13
C GLY A 43 -4.00 0.52 8.59
N ALA A 44 -4.06 1.37 7.57
CA ALA A 44 -2.87 1.99 6.96
C ALA A 44 -2.13 2.97 7.89
N VAL A 45 -2.81 3.56 8.88
CA VAL A 45 -2.19 4.48 9.85
C VAL A 45 -1.88 3.82 11.19
N THR A 46 -2.46 2.65 11.45
CA THR A 46 -2.23 1.93 12.71
C THR A 46 -0.85 1.27 12.66
N PRO A 47 -0.01 1.43 13.69
CA PRO A 47 1.26 0.72 13.76
C PRO A 47 0.99 -0.77 13.96
N VAL A 48 1.11 -1.56 12.89
CA VAL A 48 1.00 -3.02 12.93
C VAL A 48 2.40 -3.65 12.84
N PRO A 49 2.61 -4.85 13.41
CA PRO A 49 3.87 -5.58 13.23
C PRO A 49 4.11 -5.92 11.76
N ASP A 50 5.36 -5.89 11.29
CA ASP A 50 5.73 -6.18 9.89
C ASP A 50 5.24 -7.56 9.38
N ALA A 51 5.08 -8.53 10.29
CA ALA A 51 4.55 -9.86 9.98
C ALA A 51 3.05 -9.86 9.64
N LEU A 52 2.34 -8.76 9.89
CA LEU A 52 0.91 -8.59 9.65
C LEU A 52 0.69 -7.43 8.68
N SER A 53 0.08 -7.72 7.53
CA SER A 53 -0.29 -6.67 6.59
C SER A 53 -1.40 -5.78 7.16
N GLU A 54 -1.33 -4.49 6.84
CA GLU A 54 -2.37 -3.49 7.12
C GLU A 54 -3.73 -3.93 6.57
N TYR A 55 -3.78 -4.65 5.44
CA TYR A 55 -5.02 -5.21 4.90
C TYR A 55 -5.61 -6.33 5.76
N GLN A 56 -4.75 -7.15 6.40
CA GLN A 56 -5.19 -8.19 7.31
C GLN A 56 -5.72 -7.57 8.59
N PHE A 57 -5.03 -6.56 9.12
CA PHE A 57 -5.49 -5.80 10.27
C PHE A 57 -6.82 -5.08 10.00
N ALA A 58 -6.95 -4.40 8.85
CA ALA A 58 -8.21 -3.82 8.39
C ALA A 58 -9.33 -4.87 8.29
N GLY A 59 -9.00 -6.09 7.85
CA GLY A 59 -9.96 -7.19 7.78
C GLY A 59 -10.46 -7.65 9.16
N LEU A 60 -9.57 -7.68 10.17
CA LEU A 60 -9.94 -7.95 11.56
C LEU A 60 -10.87 -6.87 12.10
N LEU A 61 -10.55 -5.59 11.88
CA LEU A 61 -11.40 -4.46 12.29
C LEU A 61 -12.78 -4.49 11.63
N ARG A 62 -12.85 -4.84 10.35
CA ARG A 62 -14.09 -4.91 9.57
C ARG A 62 -14.90 -6.20 9.80
N GLY A 63 -14.32 -7.19 10.47
CA GLY A 63 -14.91 -8.53 10.64
C GLY A 63 -14.96 -9.38 9.37
N GLN A 64 -14.28 -8.96 8.29
CA GLN A 64 -14.26 -9.66 7.01
C GLN A 64 -13.03 -9.26 6.18
N ARG A 65 -12.57 -10.17 5.31
CA ARG A 65 -11.38 -9.94 4.47
C ARG A 65 -11.55 -8.69 3.60
N THR A 66 -10.47 -7.91 3.47
CA THR A 66 -10.43 -6.77 2.56
C THR A 66 -10.51 -7.25 1.12
N THR A 67 -11.50 -6.76 0.37
CA THR A 67 -11.65 -7.06 -1.06
C THR A 67 -10.64 -6.26 -1.86
N LEU A 68 -9.76 -6.96 -2.57
CA LEU A 68 -8.68 -6.35 -3.34
C LEU A 68 -8.86 -6.64 -4.83
N THR A 69 -8.51 -5.65 -5.65
CA THR A 69 -8.39 -5.79 -7.11
C THR A 69 -6.96 -5.47 -7.56
N LYS A 70 -6.59 -5.93 -8.75
CA LYS A 70 -5.28 -5.67 -9.35
C LYS A 70 -5.27 -4.27 -9.98
N ALA A 71 -4.22 -3.49 -9.71
CA ALA A 71 -4.00 -2.21 -10.36
C ALA A 71 -3.68 -2.40 -11.86
N ILE A 72 -4.20 -1.53 -12.71
CA ILE A 72 -3.94 -1.61 -14.15
C ILE A 72 -2.46 -1.26 -14.40
N GLY A 73 -1.75 -2.11 -15.15
CA GLY A 73 -0.34 -1.90 -15.49
C GLY A 73 0.67 -2.26 -14.39
N SER A 74 0.24 -2.92 -13.31
CA SER A 74 1.10 -3.37 -12.22
C SER A 74 0.57 -4.66 -11.58
N GLU A 75 1.39 -5.39 -10.83
CA GLU A 75 0.96 -6.54 -10.01
C GLU A 75 0.46 -6.13 -8.62
N LEU A 76 0.46 -4.82 -8.30
CA LEU A 76 -0.01 -4.31 -7.02
C LEU A 76 -1.52 -4.55 -6.84
N ARG A 77 -1.90 -4.81 -5.59
CA ARG A 77 -3.31 -4.95 -5.18
C ARG A 77 -3.78 -3.73 -4.40
N VAL A 78 -4.93 -3.21 -4.78
CA VAL A 78 -5.58 -2.03 -4.17
C VAL A 78 -6.99 -2.40 -3.68
N PRO A 79 -7.57 -1.65 -2.71
CA PRO A 79 -8.95 -1.86 -2.28
C PRO A 79 -9.92 -1.74 -3.45
N ALA A 80 -10.74 -2.76 -3.67
CA ALA A 80 -11.69 -2.76 -4.79
C ALA A 80 -12.79 -1.70 -4.65
N SER A 81 -13.01 -1.19 -3.44
CA SER A 81 -13.99 -0.14 -3.14
C SER A 81 -13.39 1.27 -3.12
N ALA A 82 -12.13 1.45 -3.51
CA ALA A 82 -11.54 2.78 -3.62
C ALA A 82 -12.28 3.62 -4.68
N GLU A 83 -12.41 4.92 -4.44
CA GLU A 83 -13.07 5.85 -5.36
C GLU A 83 -12.18 6.21 -6.55
N ILE A 84 -10.85 6.27 -6.34
CA ILE A 84 -9.82 6.56 -7.35
C ILE A 84 -8.61 5.65 -7.15
#